data_AF-A0A562F1I4-F1
#
_entry.id   AF-A0A562F1I4-F1
#
_cell.length_a   1.000
_cell.length_b   1.000
_cell.length_c   1.000
_cell.angle_alpha   90.00
_cell.angle_beta   90.00
_cell.angle_gamma   90.00
#
_symmetry.space_group_name_H-M   'P 1'
#
loop_
_entity.id
_entity.type
_entity.pdbx_description
1 polymer ?
#
loop_
_entity_poly.entity_id
_entity_poly.type
_entity_poly.pdbx_seq_one_letter_code
_entity_poly.pdbx_strand_id
1 'polypeptide(L)'
;MFGLRDWLKVAAGAALGAAVMSVPVYLYGKADGRQIERAASLTRSVESLRERNATDDRFATWTTLLSAALLAGCQTSAPALFCDGWRKLSPSADTRNFIIENDQPFAEGVASYNGFGAQRGCW
;
A
#
# COMPACT_ATOMS: atom_id res chain seq x y z
N MET A 1 -8.04 64.61 -52.94
CA MET A 1 -8.82 63.56 -53.63
C MET A 1 -7.94 62.32 -53.68
N PHE A 2 -8.37 61.19 -53.11
CA PHE A 2 -7.57 59.96 -53.11
C PHE A 2 -7.47 59.39 -54.51
N GLY A 3 -6.25 59.16 -55.00
CA GLY A 3 -6.01 58.61 -56.32
C GLY A 3 -6.16 57.09 -56.37
N LEU A 4 -6.26 56.52 -57.57
CA LEU A 4 -6.30 55.06 -57.78
C LEU A 4 -5.11 54.36 -57.10
N ARG A 5 -3.95 55.01 -57.09
CA ARG A 5 -2.72 54.52 -56.46
C ARG A 5 -2.80 54.50 -54.93
N ASP A 6 -3.61 55.36 -54.31
CA ASP A 6 -3.82 55.39 -52.86
C ASP A 6 -4.75 54.26 -52.44
N TRP A 7 -5.82 54.01 -53.20
CA TRP A 7 -6.69 52.86 -53.00
C TRP A 7 -5.95 51.53 -53.14
N LEU A 8 -5.01 51.43 -54.09
CA LEU A 8 -4.17 50.24 -54.25
C LEU A 8 -3.29 49.98 -53.02
N LYS A 9 -2.73 51.03 -52.41
CA LYS A 9 -1.93 50.90 -51.17
C LYS A 9 -2.77 50.47 -49.98
N VAL A 10 -3.98 51.02 -49.85
CA VAL A 10 -4.92 50.66 -48.77
C VAL A 10 -5.37 49.21 -48.92
N ALA A 11 -5.73 48.77 -50.13
CA ALA A 11 -6.12 47.39 -50.40
C ALA A 11 -4.96 46.41 -50.14
N ALA A 12 -3.75 46.76 -50.56
CA ALA A 12 -2.56 45.95 -50.29
C ALA A 12 -2.28 45.85 -48.78
N GLY A 13 -2.41 46.95 -48.05
CA GLY A 13 -2.25 46.96 -46.59
C GLY A 13 -3.32 46.11 -45.87
N ALA A 14 -4.57 46.18 -46.32
CA ALA A 14 -5.65 45.38 -45.75
C ALA A 14 -5.47 43.87 -46.01
N ALA A 15 -5.06 43.50 -47.22
CA ALA A 15 -4.80 42.10 -47.57
C ALA A 15 -3.62 41.51 -46.75
N LEU A 16 -2.54 42.27 -46.59
CA LEU A 16 -1.42 41.87 -45.74
C LEU A 16 -1.81 41.79 -44.27
N GLY A 17 -2.60 42.74 -43.77
CA GLY A 17 -3.12 42.71 -42.40
C GLY A 17 -3.96 41.46 -42.13
N ALA A 18 -4.87 41.12 -43.04
CA ALA A 18 -5.69 39.90 -42.93
C ALA A 18 -4.84 38.63 -42.97
N ALA A 19 -3.82 38.57 -43.83
CA ALA A 19 -2.91 37.43 -43.92
C ALA A 19 -2.15 37.22 -42.60
N VAL A 20 -1.60 38.28 -42.01
CA VAL A 20 -0.88 38.20 -40.72
C VAL A 20 -1.80 37.75 -39.59
N MET A 21 -3.04 38.26 -39.55
CA MET A 21 -4.01 37.87 -38.52
C MET A 21 -4.53 36.44 -38.68
N SER A 22 -4.48 35.87 -39.89
CA SER A 22 -4.89 34.47 -40.13
C SER A 22 -3.90 33.44 -39.58
N VAL A 23 -2.61 33.81 -39.44
CA VAL A 23 -1.54 32.88 -39.01
C VAL A 23 -1.76 32.40 -37.57
N PRO A 24 -2.01 33.26 -36.57
CA PRO A 24 -2.34 32.79 -35.22
C PRO A 24 -3.54 31.85 -35.21
N VAL A 25 -4.62 32.17 -35.93
CA VAL A 25 -5.84 31.35 -35.96
C VAL A 25 -5.56 29.94 -36.51
N TYR A 26 -4.77 29.84 -37.57
CA TYR A 26 -4.36 28.55 -38.14
C TYR A 26 -3.47 27.76 -37.18
N LEU A 27 -2.53 28.43 -36.49
CA LEU A 27 -1.62 27.77 -35.55
C LEU A 27 -2.33 27.32 -34.27
N TYR A 28 -3.25 28.10 -33.73
CA TYR A 28 -4.08 27.73 -32.57
C TYR A 28 -4.95 26.50 -32.89
N GLY A 29 -5.68 26.50 -34.01
CA GLY A 29 -6.49 25.34 -34.40
C GLY A 29 -5.67 24.05 -34.58
N LYS A 30 -4.44 24.15 -35.11
CA LYS A 30 -3.53 23.00 -35.24
C LYS A 30 -2.98 22.51 -33.90
N ALA A 31 -2.87 23.38 -32.89
CA ALA A 31 -2.48 23.00 -31.53
C ALA A 31 -3.63 22.29 -30.81
N ASP A 32 -4.85 22.82 -30.95
CA ASP A 32 -6.05 22.27 -30.32
C ASP A 32 -6.40 20.87 -30.85
N GLY A 33 -6.23 20.62 -32.16
CA GLY A 33 -6.43 19.29 -32.74
C GLY A 33 -5.59 18.20 -32.06
N ARG A 34 -4.32 18.49 -31.75
CA ARG A 34 -3.43 17.54 -31.03
C ARG A 34 -3.85 17.33 -29.57
N GLN A 35 -4.41 18.35 -28.93
CA GLN A 35 -4.92 18.22 -27.56
C GLN A 35 -6.20 17.42 -27.51
N ILE A 36 -7.09 17.58 -28.50
CA ILE A 36 -8.32 16.80 -28.62
C ILE A 36 -8.01 15.33 -28.92
N GLU A 37 -7.03 15.02 -29.77
CA GLU A 37 -6.59 13.63 -30.02
C GLU A 37 -6.03 12.97 -28.75
N ARG A 38 -5.17 13.69 -28.02
CA ARG A 38 -4.62 13.21 -26.74
C ARG A 38 -5.71 13.03 -25.69
N ALA A 39 -6.63 13.98 -25.57
CA ALA A 39 -7.77 13.89 -24.68
C ALA A 39 -8.69 12.72 -25.05
N ALA A 40 -8.97 12.49 -26.34
CA ALA A 40 -9.79 11.36 -26.78
C ALA A 40 -9.12 10.00 -26.48
N SER A 41 -7.79 9.91 -26.64
CA SER A 41 -7.05 8.70 -26.25
C SER A 41 -7.06 8.48 -24.74
N LEU A 42 -6.91 9.56 -23.97
CA LEU A 42 -6.93 9.51 -22.51
C LEU A 42 -8.31 9.13 -21.98
N THR A 43 -9.39 9.66 -22.57
CA THR A 43 -10.76 9.31 -22.20
C THR A 43 -11.03 7.82 -22.41
N ARG A 44 -10.55 7.23 -23.52
CA ARG A 44 -10.65 5.78 -23.74
C ARG A 44 -9.87 4.99 -22.70
N SER A 45 -8.67 5.44 -22.34
CA SER A 45 -7.87 4.80 -21.29
C SER A 45 -8.55 4.87 -19.93
N VAL A 46 -9.10 6.03 -19.55
CA VAL A 46 -9.81 6.21 -18.28
C VAL A 46 -11.08 5.35 -18.21
N GLU A 47 -11.85 5.25 -19.29
CA GLU A 47 -13.02 4.37 -19.33
C GLU A 47 -12.61 2.90 -19.14
N SER A 48 -11.54 2.47 -19.82
CA SER A 48 -11.02 1.10 -19.66
C SER A 48 -10.53 0.81 -18.23
N LEU A 49 -9.97 1.82 -17.54
CA LEU A 49 -9.55 1.71 -16.15
C LEU A 49 -10.75 1.63 -15.20
N ARG A 50 -11.84 2.34 -15.51
CA ARG A 50 -13.08 2.30 -14.71
C ARG A 50 -13.72 0.92 -14.73
N GLU A 51 -13.80 0.29 -15.91
CA GLU A 51 -14.32 -1.08 -16.05
C GLU A 51 -13.44 -2.10 -15.30
N ARG A 52 -12.11 -1.92 -15.35
CA ARG A 52 -11.16 -2.77 -14.63
C ARG A 52 -11.29 -2.62 -13.12
N ASN A 53 -11.36 -1.40 -12.59
CA ASN A 53 -11.53 -1.18 -11.15
C ASN A 53 -12.82 -1.82 -10.61
N ALA A 54 -13.93 -1.71 -11.34
CA ALA A 54 -15.19 -2.36 -10.93
C ALA A 54 -15.08 -3.89 -10.88
N THR A 55 -14.24 -4.46 -11.75
CA THR A 55 -13.99 -5.90 -11.82
C THR A 55 -13.03 -6.35 -10.71
N ASP A 56 -11.97 -5.58 -10.47
CA ASP A 56 -10.96 -5.85 -9.45
C ASP A 56 -11.56 -5.80 -8.03
N ASP A 57 -12.44 -4.83 -7.73
CA ASP A 57 -13.12 -4.75 -6.43
C ASP A 57 -13.98 -6.00 -6.16
N ARG A 58 -14.63 -6.52 -7.20
CA ARG A 58 -15.44 -7.75 -7.11
C ARG A 58 -14.54 -8.95 -6.80
N PHE A 59 -13.43 -9.12 -7.53
CA PHE A 59 -12.50 -10.22 -7.29
C PHE A 59 -11.77 -10.10 -5.95
N ALA A 60 -11.39 -8.90 -5.52
CA ALA A 60 -10.79 -8.63 -4.21
C ALA A 60 -11.75 -9.02 -3.07
N THR A 61 -13.03 -8.69 -3.21
CA THR A 61 -14.07 -9.08 -2.25
C THR A 61 -14.20 -10.60 -2.18
N TRP A 62 -14.34 -11.28 -3.32
CA TRP A 62 -14.47 -12.75 -3.35
C TRP A 62 -13.23 -13.46 -2.82
N THR A 63 -12.03 -13.04 -3.23
CA THR A 63 -10.77 -13.64 -2.76
C THR A 63 -10.59 -13.47 -1.26
N THR A 64 -10.84 -12.27 -0.72
CA THR A 64 -10.73 -12.00 0.71
C THR A 64 -11.71 -12.85 1.52
N LEU A 65 -12.98 -12.96 1.07
CA LEU A 65 -13.98 -13.77 1.75
C LEU A 65 -13.65 -15.27 1.71
N LEU A 66 -13.16 -15.77 0.57
CA LEU A 66 -12.79 -17.18 0.42
C LEU A 66 -11.57 -17.54 1.29
N SER A 67 -10.57 -16.66 1.36
CA SER A 67 -9.41 -16.84 2.23
C SER A 67 -9.78 -16.79 3.72
N ALA A 68 -10.66 -15.87 4.12
CA ALA A 68 -11.13 -15.80 5.50
C ALA A 68 -11.91 -17.06 5.91
N ALA A 69 -12.73 -17.63 5.02
CA ALA A 69 -13.45 -18.87 5.28
C ALA A 69 -12.52 -20.08 5.47
N LEU A 70 -11.42 -20.16 4.70
CA LEU A 70 -10.43 -21.23 4.85
C LEU A 70 -9.64 -21.13 6.16
N LEU A 71 -9.36 -19.91 6.64
CA LEU A 71 -8.63 -19.69 7.89
C LEU A 71 -9.49 -19.89 9.14
N ALA A 72 -10.81 -19.76 9.04
CA ALA A 72 -11.74 -19.96 10.17
C ALA A 72 -11.84 -21.43 10.63
N GLY A 73 -11.43 -22.39 9.80
CA GLY A 73 -11.50 -23.83 10.11
C GLY A 73 -10.32 -24.40 10.90
N CYS A 74 -9.24 -23.63 11.12
CA CYS A 74 -8.00 -24.12 11.74
C CYS A 74 -7.67 -23.36 13.03
N GLN A 75 -8.58 -23.42 14.00
CA GLN A 75 -8.31 -22.94 15.36
C GLN A 75 -8.56 -24.11 16.31
N THR A 76 -7.65 -25.10 16.33
CA THR A 76 -7.59 -25.99 17.49
C THR A 76 -6.97 -25.18 18.61
N SER A 77 -7.82 -24.57 19.44
CA SER A 77 -7.40 -24.06 20.75
C SER A 77 -7.04 -25.26 21.63
N ALA A 78 -5.88 -25.87 21.38
CA ALA A 78 -5.25 -26.66 22.41
C ALA A 78 -5.05 -25.70 23.60
N PRO A 79 -5.52 -26.03 24.80
CA PRO A 79 -5.12 -25.24 25.96
C PRO A 79 -3.60 -25.24 25.95
N ALA A 80 -2.98 -24.07 25.92
CA ALA A 80 -1.54 -23.98 26.15
C ALA A 80 -1.30 -24.67 27.49
N LEU A 81 -0.72 -25.87 27.48
CA LEU A 81 -0.34 -26.52 28.72
C LEU A 81 0.69 -25.60 29.33
N PHE A 82 0.33 -24.90 30.39
CA PHE A 82 1.17 -23.89 31.04
C PHE A 82 2.58 -24.43 31.37
N CYS A 83 2.66 -25.74 31.55
CA CYS A 83 3.84 -26.50 31.93
C CYS A 83 4.57 -27.15 30.72
N ASP A 84 4.11 -26.91 29.49
CA ASP A 84 4.69 -27.56 28.31
C ASP A 84 6.15 -27.15 28.13
N GLY A 85 7.04 -28.13 28.05
CA GLY A 85 8.50 -27.95 28.00
C GLY A 85 9.18 -27.59 29.33
N TRP A 86 8.47 -27.47 30.45
CA TRP A 86 9.06 -27.16 31.76
C TRP A 86 9.50 -28.43 32.49
N ARG A 87 10.54 -28.34 33.34
CA ARG A 87 11.00 -29.45 34.19
C ARG A 87 11.45 -28.94 35.55
N LYS A 88 11.07 -29.66 36.61
CA LYS A 88 11.50 -29.37 37.98
C LYS A 88 13.03 -29.39 38.10
N LEU A 89 13.60 -28.35 38.71
CA LEU A 89 15.03 -28.27 38.96
C LEU A 89 15.37 -29.05 40.23
N SER A 90 16.10 -30.16 40.08
CA SER A 90 16.49 -31.05 41.19
C SER A 90 18.02 -31.27 41.20
N PRO A 91 18.83 -30.28 41.61
CA PRO A 91 20.27 -30.45 41.76
C PRO A 91 20.57 -31.50 42.85
N SER A 92 21.74 -32.15 42.72
CA SER A 92 22.26 -33.07 43.74
C SER A 92 22.50 -32.35 45.07
N ALA A 93 22.67 -33.09 46.16
CA ALA A 93 22.91 -32.51 47.48
C ALA A 93 24.18 -31.64 47.48
N ASP A 94 25.28 -32.13 46.90
CA ASP A 94 26.55 -31.41 46.84
C ASP A 94 26.43 -30.12 46.02
N THR A 95 25.77 -30.18 44.85
CA THR A 95 25.54 -29.01 44.00
C THR A 95 24.64 -27.98 44.68
N ARG A 96 23.63 -28.43 45.44
CA ARG A 96 22.74 -27.55 46.19
C ARG A 96 23.50 -26.82 47.30
N ASN A 97 24.32 -27.51 48.07
CA ASN A 97 25.14 -26.90 49.12
C ASN A 97 26.11 -25.88 48.53
N PHE A 98 26.79 -26.24 47.45
CA PHE A 98 27.69 -25.32 46.74
C PHE A 98 26.95 -24.06 46.27
N ILE A 99 25.77 -24.19 45.66
CA ILE A 99 24.97 -23.05 45.21
C ILE A 99 24.55 -22.17 46.39
N ILE A 100 24.08 -22.75 47.48
CA ILE A 100 23.64 -21.98 48.66
C ILE A 100 24.80 -21.19 49.27
N GLU A 101 26.00 -21.77 49.31
CA GLU A 101 27.19 -21.14 49.89
C GLU A 101 27.82 -20.09 48.98
N ASN A 102 27.74 -20.26 47.65
CA ASN A 102 28.49 -19.45 46.68
C ASN A 102 27.61 -18.50 45.85
N ASP A 103 26.30 -18.79 45.70
CA ASP A 103 25.37 -18.02 44.87
C ASP A 103 23.93 -18.11 45.42
N GLN A 104 23.70 -17.41 46.53
CA GLN A 104 22.39 -17.31 47.16
C GLN A 104 21.30 -16.77 46.20
N PRO A 105 21.53 -15.72 45.39
CA PRO A 105 20.53 -15.26 44.42
C PRO A 105 20.09 -16.33 43.43
N PHE A 106 21.02 -17.15 42.93
CA PHE A 106 20.67 -18.27 42.07
C PHE A 106 19.85 -19.34 42.82
N ALA A 107 20.21 -19.64 44.07
CA ALA A 107 19.46 -20.57 44.94
C ALA A 107 17.99 -20.14 45.10
N GLU A 108 17.76 -18.85 45.36
CA GLU A 108 16.43 -18.25 45.49
C GLU A 108 15.65 -18.31 44.17
N GLY A 109 16.33 -18.10 43.03
CA GLY A 109 15.75 -18.28 41.71
C GLY A 109 15.25 -19.71 41.44
N VAL A 110 16.05 -20.72 41.79
CA VAL A 110 15.67 -22.14 41.67
C VAL A 110 14.47 -22.46 42.57
N ALA A 111 14.44 -21.93 43.80
CA ALA A 111 13.32 -22.11 44.72
C ALA A 111 12.03 -21.46 44.19
N SER A 112 12.13 -20.22 43.68
CA SER A 112 11.02 -19.48 43.07
C SER A 112 10.45 -20.20 41.85
N TYR A 113 11.31 -20.66 40.93
CA TYR A 113 10.90 -21.45 39.77
C TYR A 113 10.14 -22.72 40.18
N ASN A 114 10.70 -23.48 41.13
CA ASN A 114 10.10 -24.73 41.59
C ASN A 114 8.77 -24.50 42.34
N GLY A 115 8.67 -23.42 43.12
CA GLY A 115 7.45 -23.03 43.82
C GLY A 115 6.35 -22.60 42.86
N PHE A 116 6.71 -21.82 41.83
CA PHE A 116 5.76 -21.35 40.83
C PHE A 116 5.17 -22.50 40.00
N GLY A 117 5.97 -23.45 39.53
CA GLY A 117 5.41 -24.59 38.80
C GLY A 117 4.55 -25.51 39.68
N ALA A 118 4.86 -25.64 40.99
CA ALA A 118 3.99 -26.35 41.92
C ALA A 118 2.63 -25.64 42.09
N GLN A 119 2.61 -24.30 42.21
CA GLN A 119 1.36 -23.52 42.26
C GLN A 119 0.50 -23.66 40.99
N ARG A 120 1.12 -23.99 39.86
CA ARG A 120 0.46 -24.15 38.55
C ARG A 120 0.14 -25.61 38.21
N GLY A 121 0.43 -26.55 39.11
CA GLY A 121 0.14 -27.98 38.92
C GLY A 121 1.06 -28.69 37.95
N CYS A 122 2.28 -28.18 37.73
CA CYS A 122 3.24 -28.76 36.80
C CYS A 122 4.00 -29.97 37.36
N TRP A 123 4.13 -30.07 38.69
CA TRP A 123 4.76 -31.18 39.44
C TRP A 123 4.39 -31.14 40.92
#